data_AF-A0A495XDI8-F1
#
_entry.id   AF-A0A495XDI8-F1
#
_cell.length_a   1.000
_cell.length_b   1.000
_cell.length_c   1.000
_cell.angle_alpha   90.00
_cell.angle_beta   90.00
_cell.angle_gamma   90.00
#
_symmetry.space_group_name_H-M   'P 1'
#
loop_
_entity.id
_entity.type
_entity.pdbx_description
1 polymer ?
#
loop_
_entity_poly.entity_id
_entity_poly.type
_entity_poly.pdbx_seq_one_letter_code
_entity_poly.pdbx_strand_id
1 'polypeptide(L)'
;MENVLWALAVALAVALLVTAGTWPIAVRRRREHAALVRDAVARMCAQDRPTRLCRLARDVVEVLVRQDQGAEVLGRTPDADVDRLVNRAEDAALLVSAEAVSAPHPLGRKQKRPDDSTWQVAGKVPRVADHDELTDLCARMRGTARRRIARARLVLAQAERVTEDEQCRERLRVAFEHADEQVRAAGDLADAGDVLAALRALTRVELPVPEDGVPGQADTPDLRAQVNALARLALRHLAAVAAHRGGRLVTGAEEGS
;
A
#
# COMPACT_ATOMS: atom_id res chain seq x y z
N MET A 1 -57.65 -22.58 26.67
CA MET A 1 -56.86 -21.40 27.09
C MET A 1 -55.58 -21.79 27.81
N GLU A 2 -55.55 -22.82 28.66
CA GLU A 2 -54.34 -23.25 29.39
C GLU A 2 -53.14 -23.62 28.52
N ASN A 3 -53.35 -24.29 27.38
CA ASN A 3 -52.24 -24.68 26.48
C ASN A 3 -51.50 -23.48 25.87
N VAL A 4 -52.20 -22.36 25.67
CA VAL A 4 -51.61 -21.13 25.11
C VAL A 4 -50.79 -20.38 26.17
N LEU A 5 -51.26 -20.37 27.42
CA LEU A 5 -50.54 -19.80 28.55
C LEU A 5 -49.25 -20.57 28.87
N TRP A 6 -49.30 -21.90 28.80
CA TRP A 6 -48.10 -22.75 28.96
C TRP A 6 -47.08 -22.54 27.83
N ALA A 7 -47.53 -22.45 26.57
CA ALA A 7 -46.64 -22.17 25.44
C ALA A 7 -45.96 -20.79 25.57
N LEU A 8 -46.71 -19.77 26.02
CA LEU A 8 -46.16 -18.43 26.28
C LEU A 8 -45.15 -18.42 27.44
N ALA A 9 -45.44 -19.13 28.53
CA ALA A 9 -44.54 -19.24 29.68
C ALA A 9 -43.22 -19.93 29.30
N VAL A 10 -43.28 -21.01 28.52
CA VAL A 10 -42.10 -21.73 28.02
C VAL A 10 -41.29 -20.85 27.06
N ALA A 11 -41.95 -20.15 26.13
CA ALA A 11 -41.28 -19.23 25.22
C ALA A 11 -40.56 -18.09 25.96
N LEU A 12 -41.19 -17.52 26.99
CA LEU A 12 -40.58 -16.48 27.84
C LEU A 12 -39.38 -17.04 28.63
N ALA A 13 -39.51 -18.23 29.21
CA ALA A 13 -38.43 -18.87 29.95
C ALA A 13 -37.22 -19.17 29.05
N VAL A 14 -37.45 -19.67 27.84
CA VAL A 14 -36.39 -19.90 26.84
C VAL A 14 -35.74 -18.58 26.42
N ALA A 15 -36.53 -17.53 26.16
CA ALA A 15 -36.00 -16.21 25.80
C ALA A 15 -35.14 -15.60 26.93
N LEU A 16 -35.57 -15.73 28.18
CA LEU A 16 -34.81 -15.29 29.36
C LEU A 16 -33.52 -16.09 29.56
N LEU A 17 -33.54 -17.40 29.36
CA LEU A 17 -32.34 -18.24 29.45
C LEU A 17 -31.33 -17.93 28.34
N VAL A 18 -31.80 -17.73 27.10
CA VAL A 18 -30.93 -17.36 25.97
C VAL A 18 -30.32 -15.96 26.17
N THR A 19 -31.12 -14.98 26.62
CA THR A 19 -30.60 -13.64 26.91
C THR A 19 -29.65 -13.63 28.10
N ALA A 20 -29.94 -14.35 29.20
CA ALA A 20 -29.05 -14.46 30.35
C ALA A 20 -27.73 -15.17 30.01
N GLY A 21 -27.75 -16.18 29.13
CA GLY A 21 -26.54 -16.87 28.68
C GLY A 21 -25.68 -16.04 27.72
N THR A 22 -26.29 -15.19 26.90
CA THR A 22 -25.59 -14.38 25.88
C THR A 22 -25.12 -13.01 26.40
N TRP A 23 -25.78 -12.47 27.43
CA TRP A 23 -25.42 -11.18 28.05
C TRP A 23 -23.97 -11.10 28.56
N PRO A 24 -23.45 -12.05 29.37
CA PRO A 24 -22.08 -11.97 29.87
C PRO A 24 -21.05 -12.05 28.74
N ILE A 25 -21.34 -12.83 27.69
CA ILE A 25 -20.51 -12.93 26.49
C ILE A 25 -20.52 -11.58 25.74
N ALA A 26 -21.69 -10.97 25.56
CA ALA A 26 -21.82 -9.68 24.92
C ALA A 26 -21.10 -8.56 25.71
N VAL A 27 -21.21 -8.56 27.04
CA VAL A 27 -20.50 -7.60 27.91
C VAL A 27 -18.99 -7.81 27.84
N ARG A 28 -18.52 -9.05 27.89
CA ARG A 28 -17.08 -9.36 27.77
C ARG A 28 -16.53 -8.91 26.42
N ARG A 29 -17.22 -9.21 25.32
CA ARG A 29 -16.86 -8.74 23.97
C ARG A 29 -16.83 -7.21 23.88
N ARG A 30 -17.80 -6.52 24.47
CA ARG A 30 -17.81 -5.04 24.52
C ARG A 30 -16.60 -4.49 25.27
N ARG A 31 -16.21 -5.10 26.40
CA ARG A 31 -15.03 -4.70 27.17
C ARG A 31 -13.72 -4.95 26.40
N GLU A 32 -13.59 -6.12 25.79
CA GLU A 32 -12.44 -6.47 24.94
C GLU A 32 -12.33 -5.50 23.76
N HIS A 33 -13.44 -5.22 23.08
CA HIS A 33 -13.49 -4.24 21.99
C HIS A 33 -13.11 -2.82 22.46
N ALA A 34 -13.65 -2.37 23.59
CA ALA A 34 -13.28 -1.07 24.17
C ALA A 34 -11.80 -0.99 24.58
N ALA A 35 -11.20 -2.10 25.02
CA ALA A 35 -9.77 -2.17 25.28
C ALA A 35 -8.95 -2.09 23.99
N LEU A 36 -9.36 -2.80 22.94
CA LEU A 36 -8.72 -2.76 21.62
C LEU A 36 -8.77 -1.36 20.99
N VAL A 37 -9.92 -0.68 21.07
CA VAL A 37 -10.06 0.70 20.56
C VAL A 37 -9.18 1.67 21.34
N ARG A 38 -9.12 1.55 22.67
CA ARG A 38 -8.24 2.39 23.49
C ARG A 38 -6.75 2.17 23.18
N ASP A 39 -6.32 0.91 23.06
CA ASP A 39 -4.95 0.55 22.68
C ASP A 39 -4.62 1.07 21.27
N ALA A 40 -5.53 0.87 20.30
CA ALA A 40 -5.36 1.37 18.93
C ALA A 40 -5.15 2.89 18.90
N VAL A 41 -6.00 3.65 19.60
CA VAL A 41 -5.89 5.11 19.67
C VAL A 41 -4.60 5.52 20.36
N ALA A 42 -4.25 4.92 21.50
CA ALA A 42 -3.01 5.23 22.20
C ALA A 42 -1.77 5.04 21.30
N ARG A 43 -1.74 3.96 20.51
CA ARG A 43 -0.65 3.74 19.55
C ARG A 43 -0.68 4.72 18.38
N MET A 44 -1.85 5.04 17.84
CA MET A 44 -1.98 6.08 16.81
C MET A 44 -1.52 7.45 17.34
N CYS A 45 -1.83 7.78 18.59
CA CYS A 45 -1.39 9.00 19.28
C CYS A 45 0.11 9.08 19.49
N ALA A 46 0.76 7.94 19.71
CA ALA A 46 2.21 7.83 19.91
C ALA A 46 2.99 7.72 18.59
N GLN A 47 2.30 7.58 17.45
CA GLN A 47 2.92 7.39 16.15
C GLN A 47 3.38 8.73 15.56
N ASP A 48 4.62 9.12 15.85
CA ASP A 48 5.20 10.38 15.36
C ASP A 48 6.03 10.23 14.07
N ARG A 49 6.26 9.00 13.61
CA ARG A 49 7.12 8.72 12.44
C ARG A 49 6.43 7.84 11.42
N PRO A 50 6.81 7.90 10.12
CA PRO A 50 6.32 6.95 9.14
C PRO A 50 6.75 5.52 9.49
N THR A 51 5.86 4.57 9.23
CA THR A 51 6.12 3.16 9.49
C THR A 51 7.23 2.62 8.57
N ARG A 52 7.82 1.46 8.89
CA ARG A 52 8.96 0.91 8.13
C ARG A 52 8.62 0.65 6.67
N LEU A 53 7.47 0.05 6.37
CA LEU A 53 6.96 -0.21 5.02
C LEU A 53 6.64 1.09 4.28
N CYS A 54 6.10 2.10 4.95
CA CYS A 54 5.84 3.40 4.31
C CYS A 54 7.16 4.08 3.91
N ARG A 55 8.19 4.03 4.76
CA ARG A 55 9.54 4.52 4.41
C ARG A 55 10.14 3.72 3.25
N LEU A 56 10.08 2.40 3.31
CA LEU A 56 10.59 1.54 2.25
C LEU A 56 9.88 1.80 0.91
N ALA A 57 8.56 1.97 0.92
CA ALA A 57 7.79 2.34 -0.27
C ALA A 57 8.27 3.67 -0.86
N ARG A 58 8.46 4.68 -0.02
CA ARG A 58 8.98 6.00 -0.40
C ARG A 58 10.37 5.87 -1.03
N ASP A 59 11.26 5.13 -0.40
CA ASP A 59 12.64 4.95 -0.90
C ASP A 59 12.65 4.24 -2.26
N VAL A 60 11.86 3.17 -2.42
CA VAL A 60 11.71 2.44 -3.70
C VAL A 60 11.11 3.34 -4.80
N VAL A 61 10.11 4.16 -4.49
CA VAL A 61 9.54 5.09 -5.48
C VAL A 61 10.55 6.19 -5.86
N GLU A 62 11.35 6.70 -4.92
CA GLU A 62 12.41 7.65 -5.26
C GLU A 62 13.50 7.00 -6.14
N VAL A 63 13.77 5.70 -6.00
CA VAL A 63 14.62 4.96 -6.95
C VAL A 63 13.99 4.92 -8.34
N LEU A 64 12.70 4.55 -8.46
CA LEU A 64 11.99 4.53 -9.74
C LEU A 64 11.99 5.90 -10.42
N VAL A 65 11.80 6.99 -9.67
CA VAL A 65 11.90 8.37 -10.18
C VAL A 65 13.29 8.68 -10.72
N ARG A 66 14.35 8.32 -9.99
CA ARG A 66 15.74 8.50 -10.47
C ARG A 66 16.03 7.69 -11.72
N GLN A 67 15.55 6.45 -11.77
CA GLN A 67 15.70 5.56 -12.93
C GLN A 67 15.02 6.14 -14.17
N ASP A 68 13.79 6.65 -14.02
CA ASP A 68 13.06 7.26 -15.14
C ASP A 68 13.75 8.55 -15.65
N GLN A 69 14.16 9.42 -14.73
CA GLN A 69 14.89 10.65 -15.07
C GLN A 69 16.21 10.33 -15.78
N GLY A 70 16.97 9.36 -15.27
CA GLY A 70 18.22 8.95 -15.89
C GLY A 70 18.00 8.30 -17.26
N ALA A 71 16.94 7.50 -17.44
CA ALA A 71 16.56 6.94 -18.74
C ALA A 71 16.17 8.05 -19.76
N GLU A 72 15.44 9.07 -19.32
CA GLU A 72 15.10 10.22 -20.14
C GLU A 72 16.35 10.98 -20.61
N VAL A 73 17.30 11.21 -19.71
CA VAL A 73 18.56 11.90 -20.06
C VAL A 73 19.43 11.03 -20.99
N LEU A 74 19.56 9.72 -20.73
CA LEU A 74 20.28 8.79 -21.59
C LEU A 74 19.71 8.77 -23.02
N GLY A 75 18.39 8.88 -23.16
CA GLY A 75 17.72 8.96 -24.46
C GLY A 75 18.02 10.24 -25.25
N ARG A 76 18.48 11.32 -24.59
CA ARG A 76 18.87 12.59 -25.22
C ARG A 76 20.37 12.69 -25.46
N THR A 77 21.17 12.22 -24.52
CA THR A 77 22.63 12.33 -24.56
C THR A 77 23.26 11.04 -24.01
N PRO A 78 23.99 10.27 -24.83
CA PRO A 78 24.73 9.10 -24.36
C PRO A 78 26.01 9.57 -23.63
N ASP A 79 25.90 9.83 -22.33
CA ASP A 79 27.00 10.27 -21.46
C ASP A 79 27.21 9.27 -20.31
N ALA A 80 28.48 8.96 -20.01
CA ALA A 80 28.90 8.03 -18.97
C ALA A 80 28.55 8.52 -17.55
N ASP A 81 28.44 9.83 -17.32
CA ASP A 81 28.04 10.35 -16.01
C ASP A 81 26.53 10.20 -15.75
N VAL A 82 25.72 10.24 -16.82
CA VAL A 82 24.28 9.92 -16.76
C VAL A 82 24.08 8.43 -16.51
N ASP A 83 25.00 7.60 -17.00
CA ASP A 83 24.98 6.16 -16.81
C ASP A 83 25.09 5.76 -15.32
N ARG A 84 25.86 6.53 -14.54
CA ARG A 84 25.98 6.39 -13.08
C ARG A 84 24.72 6.83 -12.32
N LEU A 85 23.85 7.65 -12.92
CA LEU A 85 22.58 8.04 -12.30
C LEU A 85 21.55 6.93 -12.35
N VAL A 86 21.55 6.10 -13.41
CA VAL A 86 20.59 4.99 -13.58
C VAL A 86 21.03 3.73 -12.85
N ASN A 87 22.33 3.45 -12.78
CA ASN A 87 22.88 2.20 -12.25
C ASN A 87 23.68 2.39 -10.96
N ARG A 88 23.02 2.91 -9.93
CA ARG A 88 23.63 3.02 -8.60
C ARG A 88 23.57 1.67 -7.87
N ALA A 89 24.71 1.17 -7.42
CA ALA A 89 24.78 -0.09 -6.67
C ALA A 89 23.95 -0.05 -5.38
N GLU A 90 23.90 1.11 -4.71
CA GLU A 90 23.08 1.35 -3.53
C GLU A 90 21.58 1.18 -3.81
N ASP A 91 21.11 1.71 -4.94
CA ASP A 91 19.71 1.59 -5.36
C ASP A 91 19.39 0.11 -5.64
N ALA A 92 20.25 -0.62 -6.35
CA ALA A 92 20.06 -2.06 -6.58
C ALA A 92 20.02 -2.88 -5.27
N ALA A 93 20.91 -2.59 -4.32
CA ALA A 93 20.94 -3.27 -3.02
C ALA A 93 19.67 -3.00 -2.19
N LEU A 94 19.18 -1.75 -2.21
CA LEU A 94 17.92 -1.37 -1.60
C LEU A 94 16.74 -2.15 -2.21
N LEU A 95 16.67 -2.22 -3.54
CA LEU A 95 15.58 -2.91 -4.24
C LEU A 95 15.56 -4.42 -3.96
N VAL A 96 16.72 -5.08 -3.97
CA VAL A 96 16.84 -6.51 -3.62
C VAL A 96 16.42 -6.73 -2.16
N SER A 97 16.83 -5.85 -1.25
CA SER A 97 16.43 -5.91 0.16
C SER A 97 14.92 -5.67 0.32
N ALA A 98 14.35 -4.73 -0.42
CA ALA A 98 12.93 -4.43 -0.42
C ALA A 98 12.11 -5.61 -0.93
N GLU A 99 12.57 -6.27 -2.00
CA GLU A 99 11.97 -7.49 -2.52
C GLU A 99 11.99 -8.59 -1.46
N ALA A 100 13.15 -8.86 -0.86
CA ALA A 100 13.32 -9.93 0.12
C ALA A 100 12.47 -9.74 1.39
N VAL A 101 12.40 -8.51 1.93
CA VAL A 101 11.63 -8.18 3.14
C VAL A 101 10.12 -8.16 2.87
N SER A 102 9.72 -7.92 1.62
CA SER A 102 8.31 -7.78 1.23
C SER A 102 7.78 -8.98 0.44
N ALA A 103 8.61 -9.99 0.19
CA ALA A 103 8.23 -11.17 -0.57
C ALA A 103 7.09 -11.92 0.13
N PRO A 104 5.99 -12.22 -0.57
CA PRO A 104 4.93 -13.04 0.00
C PRO A 104 5.48 -14.44 0.32
N HIS A 105 5.05 -15.03 1.44
CA HIS A 105 5.16 -16.48 1.60
C HIS A 105 4.45 -17.15 0.41
N PRO A 106 5.06 -18.15 -0.24
CA PRO A 106 4.56 -18.68 -1.51
C PRO A 106 3.22 -19.41 -1.30
N LEU A 107 2.12 -18.69 -1.40
CA LEU A 107 0.76 -19.26 -1.42
C LEU A 107 0.36 -19.53 -2.87
N GLY A 108 0.87 -20.63 -3.42
CA GLY A 108 0.24 -21.54 -4.40
C GLY A 108 -0.41 -21.04 -5.70
N ARG A 109 -0.57 -19.75 -5.96
CA ARG A 109 -1.18 -19.25 -7.21
C ARG A 109 -0.08 -18.89 -8.21
N LYS A 110 -0.20 -19.44 -9.43
CA LYS A 110 0.60 -19.04 -10.60
C LYS A 110 0.44 -17.53 -10.79
N GLN A 111 1.42 -16.76 -10.32
CA GLN A 111 1.51 -15.34 -10.62
C GLN A 111 1.65 -15.22 -12.15
N LYS A 112 0.73 -14.49 -12.80
CA LYS A 112 0.86 -14.14 -14.21
C LYS A 112 2.21 -13.43 -14.36
N ARG A 113 3.09 -13.95 -15.22
CA ARG A 113 4.35 -13.27 -15.51
C ARG A 113 4.01 -11.89 -16.05
N PRO A 114 4.59 -10.81 -15.51
CA PRO A 114 4.27 -9.49 -15.99
C PRO A 114 4.86 -9.28 -17.38
N ASP A 115 4.22 -8.41 -18.17
CA ASP A 115 4.53 -8.18 -19.58
C ASP A 115 5.50 -7.00 -19.71
N ASP A 116 6.75 -7.29 -20.06
CA ASP A 116 7.83 -6.30 -20.21
C ASP A 116 8.01 -5.86 -21.68
N SER A 117 7.09 -6.20 -22.59
CA SER A 117 7.24 -5.94 -24.03
C SER A 117 7.45 -4.45 -24.36
N THR A 118 6.84 -3.54 -23.60
CA THR A 118 7.02 -2.09 -23.76
C THR A 118 8.47 -1.62 -23.58
N TRP A 119 9.30 -2.39 -22.88
CA TRP A 119 10.73 -2.11 -22.68
C TRP A 119 11.65 -2.84 -23.64
N GLN A 120 11.12 -3.68 -24.53
CA GLN A 120 11.89 -4.46 -25.49
C GLN A 120 11.99 -3.79 -26.87
N VAL A 121 11.61 -2.52 -26.97
CA VAL A 121 11.66 -1.76 -28.23
C VAL A 121 13.10 -1.40 -28.58
N ALA A 122 13.58 -1.90 -29.74
CA ALA A 122 14.93 -1.64 -30.22
C ALA A 122 15.19 -0.14 -30.40
N GLY A 123 16.39 0.31 -30.02
CA GLY A 123 16.82 1.71 -30.18
C GLY A 123 16.16 2.72 -29.23
N LYS A 124 15.15 2.33 -28.45
CA LYS A 124 14.52 3.19 -27.44
C LYS A 124 15.04 2.83 -26.05
N VAL A 125 15.53 3.82 -25.30
CA VAL A 125 15.89 3.62 -23.90
C VAL A 125 14.61 3.34 -23.09
N PRO A 126 14.51 2.23 -22.35
CA PRO A 126 13.32 1.91 -21.57
C PRO A 126 13.05 2.98 -20.50
N ARG A 127 11.85 3.55 -20.48
CA ARG A 127 11.40 4.46 -19.42
C ARG A 127 10.47 3.75 -18.46
N VAL A 128 10.60 4.04 -17.16
CA VAL A 128 9.70 3.46 -16.15
C VAL A 128 8.27 3.97 -16.40
N ALA A 129 8.13 5.26 -16.71
CA ALA A 129 6.86 5.94 -16.93
C ALA A 129 6.01 5.30 -18.05
N ASP A 130 6.64 4.62 -19.01
CA ASP A 130 5.97 3.99 -20.15
C ASP A 130 5.34 2.63 -19.79
N HIS A 131 5.53 2.10 -18.58
CA HIS A 131 5.09 0.75 -18.22
C HIS A 131 3.69 0.74 -17.59
N ASP A 132 2.75 0.03 -18.22
CA ASP A 132 1.32 -0.01 -17.84
C ASP A 132 1.07 -0.43 -16.39
N GLU A 133 1.92 -1.30 -15.84
CA GLU A 133 1.82 -1.74 -14.44
C GLU A 133 1.93 -0.58 -13.43
N LEU A 134 2.52 0.57 -13.79
CA LEU A 134 2.54 1.75 -12.92
C LEU A 134 1.12 2.27 -12.64
N THR A 135 0.25 2.30 -13.65
CA THR A 135 -1.13 2.79 -13.52
C THR A 135 -1.91 1.89 -12.57
N ASP A 136 -1.76 0.58 -12.73
CA ASP A 136 -2.35 -0.43 -11.86
C ASP A 136 -1.82 -0.33 -10.42
N LEU A 137 -0.50 -0.15 -10.25
CA LEU A 137 0.12 0.02 -8.94
C LEU A 137 -0.37 1.29 -8.25
N CYS A 138 -0.44 2.41 -8.97
CA CYS A 138 -0.96 3.69 -8.49
C CYS A 138 -2.41 3.53 -8.01
N ALA A 139 -3.27 2.92 -8.83
CA ALA A 139 -4.67 2.67 -8.48
C ALA A 139 -4.80 1.81 -7.22
N ARG A 140 -4.01 0.74 -7.09
CA ARG A 140 -3.97 -0.11 -5.89
C ARG A 140 -3.50 0.65 -4.66
N MET A 141 -2.42 1.42 -4.74
CA MET A 141 -1.88 2.21 -3.63
C MET A 141 -2.87 3.28 -3.17
N ARG A 142 -3.51 3.99 -4.11
CA ARG A 142 -4.59 4.95 -3.82
C ARG A 142 -5.75 4.25 -3.10
N GLY A 143 -6.16 3.08 -3.57
CA GLY A 143 -7.20 2.26 -2.93
C GLY A 143 -6.84 1.85 -1.51
N THR A 144 -5.60 1.40 -1.27
CA THR A 144 -5.11 1.03 0.07
C THR A 144 -5.03 2.24 0.99
N ALA A 145 -4.54 3.40 0.53
CA ALA A 145 -4.51 4.63 1.32
C ALA A 145 -5.92 5.05 1.77
N ARG A 146 -6.90 5.06 0.86
CA ARG A 146 -8.31 5.35 1.17
C ARG A 146 -8.89 4.37 2.19
N ARG A 147 -8.65 3.07 2.03
CA ARG A 147 -9.12 2.04 2.98
C ARG A 147 -8.49 2.24 4.37
N ARG A 148 -7.20 2.52 4.44
CA ARG A 148 -6.49 2.78 5.70
C ARG A 148 -7.06 4.00 6.43
N ILE A 149 -7.27 5.11 5.72
CA ILE A 149 -7.90 6.33 6.26
C ILE A 149 -9.30 6.01 6.79
N ALA A 150 -10.14 5.33 5.99
CA ALA A 150 -11.50 4.98 6.39
C ALA A 150 -11.53 4.09 7.65
N ARG A 151 -10.67 3.06 7.71
CA ARG A 151 -10.55 2.19 8.90
C ARG A 151 -10.08 2.96 10.13
N ALA A 152 -9.09 3.85 9.99
CA ALA A 152 -8.60 4.64 11.11
C ALA A 152 -9.66 5.63 11.63
N ARG A 153 -10.42 6.27 10.74
CA ARG A 153 -11.58 7.10 11.10
C ARG A 153 -12.66 6.30 11.83
N LEU A 154 -12.93 5.05 11.44
CA LEU A 154 -13.87 4.18 12.16
C LEU A 154 -13.41 3.88 13.59
N VAL A 155 -12.11 3.59 13.79
CA VAL A 155 -11.55 3.39 15.14
C VAL A 155 -11.68 4.68 15.96
N LEU A 156 -11.38 5.84 15.36
CA LEU A 156 -11.48 7.14 16.02
C LEU A 156 -12.92 7.47 16.44
N ALA A 157 -13.91 7.23 15.57
CA ALA A 157 -15.32 7.43 15.89
C ALA A 157 -15.82 6.48 17.00
N GLN A 158 -15.28 5.26 17.07
CA GLN A 158 -15.58 4.36 18.18
C GLN A 158 -14.91 4.80 19.50
N ALA A 159 -13.78 5.48 19.42
CA ALA A 159 -13.04 5.98 20.57
C ALA A 159 -13.76 7.09 21.34
N GLU A 160 -14.60 7.89 20.66
CA GLU A 160 -15.43 8.93 21.29
C GLU A 160 -16.30 8.37 22.44
N ARG A 161 -16.60 7.07 22.41
CA ARG A 161 -17.43 6.39 23.42
C ARG A 161 -16.63 5.79 24.57
N VAL A 162 -15.30 5.77 24.49
CA VAL A 162 -14.44 4.98 25.39
C VAL A 162 -13.16 5.67 25.84
N THR A 163 -12.77 6.81 25.26
CA THR A 163 -11.50 7.50 25.51
C THR A 163 -11.71 8.99 25.79
N GLU A 164 -11.02 9.54 26.80
CA GLU A 164 -11.17 10.94 27.24
C GLU A 164 -10.16 11.92 26.61
N ASP A 165 -9.14 11.44 25.89
CA ASP A 165 -8.11 12.29 25.27
C ASP A 165 -8.65 13.00 24.00
N GLU A 166 -9.27 14.16 24.19
CA GLU A 166 -9.82 14.99 23.11
C GLU A 166 -8.71 15.62 22.23
N GLN A 167 -7.59 16.03 22.84
CA GLN A 167 -6.51 16.69 22.09
C GLN A 167 -5.85 15.75 21.10
N CYS A 168 -5.57 14.50 21.51
CA CYS A 168 -5.05 13.53 20.56
C CYS A 168 -6.07 13.22 19.46
N ARG A 169 -7.36 13.03 19.82
CA ARG A 169 -8.39 12.70 18.83
C ARG A 169 -8.53 13.77 17.76
N GLU A 170 -8.50 15.04 18.15
CA GLU A 170 -8.54 16.15 17.21
C GLU A 170 -7.32 16.17 16.28
N ARG A 171 -6.12 15.97 16.83
CA ARG A 171 -4.89 15.86 16.03
C ARG A 171 -4.96 14.72 15.01
N LEU A 172 -5.48 13.56 15.42
CA LEU A 172 -5.69 12.42 14.51
C LEU A 172 -6.73 12.74 13.43
N ARG A 173 -7.83 13.40 13.79
CA ARG A 173 -8.87 13.83 12.85
C ARG A 173 -8.28 14.74 11.76
N VAL A 174 -7.57 15.79 12.16
CA VAL A 174 -6.89 16.72 11.24
C VAL A 174 -5.87 15.98 10.36
N ALA A 175 -5.08 15.08 10.93
CA ALA A 175 -4.12 14.28 10.16
C ALA A 175 -4.81 13.42 9.09
N PHE A 176 -5.95 12.80 9.41
CA PHE A 176 -6.72 12.01 8.44
C PHE A 176 -7.46 12.86 7.40
N GLU A 177 -7.87 14.08 7.74
CA GLU A 177 -8.43 15.04 6.76
C GLU A 177 -7.34 15.44 5.76
N HIS A 178 -6.18 15.85 6.26
CA HIS A 178 -5.04 16.22 5.43
C HIS A 178 -4.56 15.06 4.52
N ALA A 179 -4.47 13.84 5.07
CA ALA A 179 -4.10 12.68 4.28
C ALA A 179 -5.10 12.38 3.15
N ASP A 180 -6.39 12.62 3.37
CA ASP A 180 -7.42 12.42 2.36
C ASP A 180 -7.30 13.46 1.23
N GLU A 181 -6.98 14.71 1.55
CA GLU A 181 -6.66 15.76 0.57
C GLU A 181 -5.43 15.38 -0.27
N GLN A 182 -4.36 14.90 0.36
CA GLN A 182 -3.16 14.47 -0.34
C GLN A 182 -3.42 13.27 -1.27
N VAL A 183 -4.27 12.33 -0.84
CA VAL A 183 -4.69 11.18 -1.67
C VAL A 183 -5.53 11.63 -2.87
N ARG A 184 -6.35 12.68 -2.73
CA ARG A 184 -7.09 13.28 -3.85
C ARG A 184 -6.14 13.98 -4.82
N ALA A 185 -5.24 14.83 -4.33
CA ALA A 185 -4.25 15.51 -5.16
C ALA A 185 -3.34 14.53 -5.93
N ALA A 186 -2.97 13.41 -5.31
CA ALA A 186 -2.25 12.34 -6.01
C ALA A 186 -3.12 11.65 -7.07
N GLY A 187 -4.43 11.56 -6.85
CA GLY A 187 -5.39 11.11 -7.86
C GLY A 187 -5.43 12.05 -9.07
N ASP A 188 -5.46 13.35 -8.83
CA ASP A 188 -5.48 14.37 -9.90
C ASP A 188 -4.23 14.29 -10.78
N LEU A 189 -3.05 14.03 -10.18
CA LEU A 189 -1.80 13.77 -10.92
C LEU A 189 -1.92 12.53 -11.82
N ALA A 190 -2.48 11.43 -11.29
CA ALA A 190 -2.66 10.21 -12.07
C ALA A 190 -3.64 10.40 -13.22
N ASP A 191 -4.75 11.11 -12.98
CA ASP A 191 -5.78 11.39 -13.97
C ASP A 191 -5.28 12.35 -15.07
N ALA A 192 -4.28 13.19 -14.76
CA ALA A 192 -3.55 14.01 -15.73
C ALA A 192 -2.49 13.23 -16.54
N GLY A 193 -2.23 11.96 -16.22
CA GLY A 193 -1.25 11.10 -16.88
C GLY A 193 0.11 11.02 -16.18
N ASP A 194 0.34 11.79 -15.10
CA ASP A 194 1.60 11.83 -14.35
C ASP A 194 1.65 10.75 -13.26
N VAL A 195 1.55 9.47 -13.66
CA VAL A 195 1.43 8.32 -12.75
C VAL A 195 2.61 8.19 -11.79
N LEU A 196 3.83 8.47 -12.24
CA LEU A 196 5.02 8.39 -11.39
C LEU A 196 5.04 9.51 -10.32
N ALA A 197 4.57 10.70 -10.67
CA ALA A 197 4.39 11.79 -9.72
C ALA A 197 3.28 11.46 -8.70
N ALA A 198 2.19 10.83 -9.15
CA ALA A 198 1.12 10.35 -8.28
C ALA A 198 1.63 9.30 -7.26
N LEU A 199 2.43 8.32 -7.70
CA LEU A 199 3.06 7.34 -6.81
C LEU A 199 3.98 8.00 -5.78
N ARG A 200 4.77 8.99 -6.21
CA ARG A 200 5.63 9.78 -5.31
C ARG A 200 4.80 10.56 -4.29
N ALA A 201 3.70 11.16 -4.69
CA ALA A 201 2.79 11.85 -3.78
C ALA A 201 2.14 10.87 -2.79
N LEU A 202 1.64 9.71 -3.24
CA LEU A 202 1.01 8.69 -2.40
C LEU A 202 1.96 8.14 -1.32
N THR A 203 3.23 7.91 -1.64
CA THR A 203 4.24 7.43 -0.67
C THR A 203 4.69 8.48 0.34
N ARG A 204 4.32 9.75 0.11
CA ARG A 204 4.55 10.85 1.06
C ARG A 204 3.34 11.11 1.96
N VAL A 205 2.21 10.46 1.72
CA VAL A 205 1.05 10.54 2.62
C VAL A 205 1.39 9.91 3.96
N GLU A 206 1.42 10.75 4.99
CA GLU A 206 1.74 10.32 6.35
C GLU A 206 0.45 10.00 7.10
N LEU A 207 0.32 8.74 7.50
CA LEU A 207 -0.79 8.26 8.30
C LEU A 207 -0.29 7.89 9.69
N PRO A 208 -0.83 8.47 10.78
CA PRO A 208 -0.49 8.10 12.15
C PRO A 208 -1.13 6.75 12.54
N VAL A 209 -0.87 5.72 11.74
CA VAL A 209 -1.39 4.36 11.91
C VAL A 209 -0.20 3.40 11.99
N PRO A 210 0.08 2.81 13.16
CA PRO A 210 1.18 1.87 13.33
C PRO A 210 0.97 0.61 12.48
N GLU A 211 2.05 -0.04 12.05
CA GLU A 211 1.97 -1.32 11.30
C GLU A 211 1.45 -2.48 12.15
N ASP A 212 1.75 -2.46 13.44
CA ASP A 212 1.43 -3.52 14.39
C ASP A 212 0.17 -3.19 15.20
N GLY A 213 -0.77 -4.13 15.22
CA GLY A 213 -2.05 -3.98 15.90
C GLY A 213 -3.14 -3.31 15.05
N VAL A 214 -4.31 -3.08 15.66
CA VAL A 214 -5.47 -2.50 14.98
C VAL A 214 -5.27 -0.98 14.83
N PRO A 215 -5.57 -0.35 13.68
CA PRO A 215 -6.06 -0.98 12.44
C PRO A 215 -4.96 -1.46 11.47
N GLY A 216 -3.70 -1.05 11.65
CA GLY A 216 -2.68 -1.19 10.61
C GLY A 216 -2.33 -2.62 10.21
N GLN A 217 -2.43 -3.60 11.12
CA GLN A 217 -2.16 -5.01 10.82
C GLN A 217 -3.01 -5.56 9.66
N ALA A 218 -4.21 -5.00 9.46
CA ALA A 218 -5.15 -5.42 8.43
C ALA A 218 -4.77 -4.90 7.03
N ASP A 219 -3.81 -3.99 6.93
CA ASP A 219 -3.33 -3.38 5.68
C ASP A 219 -1.86 -3.76 5.38
N THR A 220 -1.13 -4.27 6.37
CA THR A 220 0.26 -4.73 6.23
C THR A 220 0.50 -5.69 5.07
N PRO A 221 -0.35 -6.71 4.79
CA PRO A 221 -0.17 -7.58 3.63
C PRO A 221 -0.25 -6.84 2.29
N ASP A 222 -1.23 -5.93 2.14
CA ASP A 222 -1.39 -5.12 0.93
C ASP A 222 -0.19 -4.19 0.73
N LEU A 223 0.28 -3.54 1.79
CA LEU A 223 1.44 -2.65 1.75
C LEU A 223 2.72 -3.40 1.36
N ARG A 224 2.95 -4.60 1.91
CA ARG A 224 4.08 -5.46 1.53
C ARG A 224 3.99 -5.86 0.05
N ALA A 225 2.81 -6.27 -0.41
CA ALA A 225 2.61 -6.64 -1.81
C ALA A 225 2.89 -5.46 -2.75
N GLN A 226 2.48 -4.25 -2.39
CA GLN A 226 2.73 -3.03 -3.16
C GLN A 226 4.22 -2.68 -3.21
N VAL A 227 4.91 -2.70 -2.07
CA VAL A 227 6.36 -2.46 -2.01
C VAL A 227 7.12 -3.50 -2.83
N ASN A 228 6.76 -4.78 -2.71
CA ASN A 228 7.39 -5.86 -3.47
C ASN A 228 7.19 -5.67 -4.98
N ALA A 229 5.98 -5.29 -5.42
CA ALA A 229 5.69 -5.05 -6.82
C ALA A 229 6.46 -3.84 -7.38
N LEU A 230 6.55 -2.74 -6.62
CA LEU A 230 7.38 -1.58 -6.98
C LEU A 230 8.87 -1.97 -7.09
N ALA A 231 9.39 -2.74 -6.13
CA ALA A 231 10.78 -3.18 -6.13
C ALA A 231 11.09 -4.08 -7.34
N ARG A 232 10.19 -5.02 -7.65
CA ARG A 232 10.30 -5.91 -8.83
C ARG A 232 10.21 -5.16 -10.15
N LEU A 233 9.35 -4.14 -10.23
CA LEU A 233 9.29 -3.28 -11.40
C LEU A 233 10.62 -2.54 -11.61
N ALA A 234 11.18 -1.96 -10.54
CA ALA A 234 12.46 -1.27 -10.58
C ALA A 234 13.63 -2.20 -10.98
N LEU A 235 13.68 -3.42 -10.45
CA LEU A 235 14.70 -4.42 -10.80
C LEU A 235 14.60 -4.85 -12.27
N ARG A 236 13.37 -5.05 -12.77
CA ARG A 236 13.15 -5.36 -14.20
C ARG A 236 13.53 -4.19 -15.09
N HIS A 237 13.25 -2.95 -14.68
CA HIS A 237 13.68 -1.76 -15.42
C HIS A 237 15.22 -1.69 -15.51
N LEU A 238 15.94 -1.92 -14.40
CA LEU A 238 17.41 -2.01 -14.41
C LEU A 238 17.90 -3.07 -15.39
N ALA A 239 17.29 -4.25 -15.39
CA ALA A 239 17.64 -5.32 -16.32
C ALA A 239 17.35 -4.93 -17.78
N ALA A 240 16.23 -4.26 -18.06
CA ALA A 240 15.88 -3.80 -19.40
C ALA A 240 16.86 -2.72 -19.91
N VAL A 241 17.21 -1.75 -19.06
CA VAL A 241 18.23 -0.74 -19.39
C VAL A 241 19.59 -1.40 -19.65
N ALA A 242 19.99 -2.38 -18.83
CA ALA A 242 21.23 -3.12 -19.04
C ALA A 242 21.20 -3.94 -20.36
N ALA A 243 20.08 -4.55 -20.71
CA ALA A 243 19.91 -5.29 -21.96
C ALA A 243 19.97 -4.39 -23.19
N HIS A 244 19.36 -3.21 -23.14
CA HIS A 244 19.45 -2.18 -24.17
C HIS A 244 20.91 -1.79 -24.43
N ARG A 245 21.71 -1.57 -23.37
CA ARG A 245 23.14 -1.24 -23.48
C ARG A 245 23.98 -2.38 -24.07
N GLY A 246 23.66 -3.62 -23.71
CA GLY A 246 24.38 -4.80 -24.20
C GLY A 246 24.11 -5.16 -25.66
N GLY A 247 23.31 -4.36 -26.39
CA GLY A 247 22.89 -4.66 -27.77
C GLY A 247 22.05 -5.93 -27.90
N ARG A 248 21.51 -6.45 -26.78
CA ARG A 248 20.79 -7.74 -26.75
C ARG A 248 19.32 -7.64 -27.15
N LEU A 249 18.84 -6.45 -27.53
CA LEU A 249 17.62 -6.31 -28.32
C LEU A 249 17.98 -6.55 -29.80
N VAL A 250 18.40 -7.78 -30.08
CA VAL A 250 18.76 -8.27 -31.42
C VAL A 250 17.49 -8.35 -32.24
N THR A 251 17.48 -7.53 -33.30
CA THR A 251 16.70 -7.63 -34.55
C THR A 251 15.77 -8.85 -34.66
N GLY A 252 14.45 -8.60 -34.63
CA GLY A 252 13.49 -9.50 -35.24
C GLY A 252 13.84 -9.68 -36.72
N ALA A 253 13.92 -10.93 -37.14
CA ALA A 253 14.36 -11.37 -38.45
C ALA A 253 13.46 -10.89 -39.61
N GLU A 254 14.08 -10.45 -40.70
CA GLU A 254 13.59 -10.73 -42.06
C GLU A 254 14.78 -11.23 -42.90
N GLU A 255 14.97 -12.55 -42.89
CA GLU A 255 15.47 -13.27 -44.06
C GLU A 255 14.24 -13.66 -44.90
N GLY A 256 14.26 -13.30 -46.18
CA GLY A 256 13.22 -13.65 -47.14
C GLY A 256 13.66 -13.30 -48.57
N SER A 257 14.74 -13.95 -49.03
CA SER A 257 15.03 -14.15 -50.46
C SER A 257 14.46 -15.48 -50.92
#